data_AF-A0A3C1UFN5-F1
#
_entry.id   AF-A0A3C1UFN5-F1
#
_cell.length_a   1.000
_cell.length_b   1.000
_cell.length_c   1.000
_cell.angle_alpha   90.00
_cell.angle_beta   90.00
_cell.angle_gamma   90.00
#
_symmetry.space_group_name_H-M   'P 1'
#
loop_
_entity.id
_entity.type
_entity.pdbx_description
1 polymer ?
#
loop_
_entity_poly.entity_id
_entity_poly.type
_entity_poly.pdbx_seq_one_letter_code
_entity_poly.pdbx_strand_id
1 'polypeptide(L)'
;PVKGLVVIGIDSNRDEENLLKARGDSVNTYHTAGRIKDATLRWITDQARSARAQGKRVVAMMHHHLIEHFDKEAQLLDKYVVADHENVRNELIDAGVHAILTGHLHLSDIARDYNNGDSITEVATGSLITYPFHYRTITIDADRMSVTTHQLKSIASNPHLLADGKRQVEQAVPGLLNSVLSRLMGKIEKLNKKLSGVMALFGGGESLDLAAQKDKIAATFHRELDDLATKAFIMLYEGNEGKNPQSQALIEQMNTGIKAVLASSLPASLADMVEGFITENAMPMFDTQIRSMLEDRNHCGTPQEVVVDDHRASFKF
;
A
#
# COMPACT_ATOMS: atom_id res chain seq x y z
N PRO A 1 26.00 -18.77 10.42
CA PRO A 1 26.04 -17.34 10.04
C PRO A 1 26.91 -17.12 8.80
N VAL A 2 26.42 -16.32 7.83
CA VAL A 2 27.22 -15.91 6.67
C VAL A 2 28.26 -14.89 7.12
N LYS A 3 29.53 -15.08 6.76
CA LYS A 3 30.61 -14.16 7.14
C LYS A 3 30.32 -12.78 6.56
N GLY A 4 30.45 -11.74 7.38
CA GLY A 4 30.24 -10.35 6.95
C GLY A 4 28.77 -9.90 6.87
N LEU A 5 27.82 -10.75 7.26
CA LEU A 5 26.39 -10.42 7.25
C LEU A 5 25.77 -10.63 8.64
N VAL A 6 24.94 -9.67 9.05
CA VAL A 6 24.04 -9.76 10.20
C VAL A 6 22.61 -9.59 9.70
N VAL A 7 21.72 -10.47 10.17
CA VAL A 7 20.28 -10.34 9.96
C VAL A 7 19.64 -10.04 11.30
N ILE A 8 18.90 -8.94 11.40
CA ILE A 8 18.17 -8.54 12.62
C ILE A 8 16.69 -8.83 12.41
N GLY A 9 16.17 -9.79 13.17
CA GLY A 9 14.72 -10.04 13.23
C GLY A 9 14.06 -9.09 14.21
N ILE A 10 13.05 -8.36 13.73
CA ILE A 10 12.31 -7.37 14.49
C ILE A 10 10.89 -7.87 14.69
N ASP A 11 10.51 -8.07 15.94
CA ASP A 11 9.12 -8.29 16.30
C ASP A 11 8.38 -6.94 16.27
N SER A 12 7.46 -6.81 15.32
CA SER A 12 6.61 -5.63 15.11
C SER A 12 5.17 -5.90 15.55
N ASN A 13 4.87 -7.10 16.03
CA ASN A 13 3.53 -7.50 16.43
C ASN A 13 3.16 -6.87 17.78
N ARG A 14 1.84 -6.77 18.02
CA ARG A 14 1.26 -6.25 19.28
C ARG A 14 0.53 -7.36 20.02
N ASP A 15 1.10 -8.56 20.02
CA ASP A 15 0.44 -9.77 20.52
C ASP A 15 0.23 -9.78 22.04
N GLU A 16 1.00 -8.97 22.76
CA GLU A 16 0.81 -8.71 24.18
C GLU A 16 -0.49 -7.94 24.47
N GLU A 17 -1.03 -7.23 23.47
CA GLU A 17 -2.26 -6.45 23.60
C GLU A 17 -3.51 -7.26 23.24
N ASN A 18 -3.34 -8.45 22.64
CA ASN A 18 -4.44 -9.35 22.32
C ASN A 18 -5.14 -9.83 23.60
N LEU A 19 -6.47 -9.69 23.63
CA LEU A 19 -7.33 -10.35 24.62
C LEU A 19 -7.62 -11.76 24.12
N LEU A 20 -7.41 -12.78 24.94
CA LEU A 20 -7.65 -14.17 24.56
C LEU A 20 -8.40 -14.89 25.69
N LYS A 21 -9.49 -15.58 25.35
CA LYS A 21 -10.21 -16.47 26.27
C LYS A 21 -9.28 -17.53 26.89
N ALA A 22 -8.27 -17.97 26.15
CA ALA A 22 -7.24 -18.88 26.65
C ALA A 22 -6.35 -18.26 27.75
N ARG A 23 -6.27 -16.92 27.85
CA ARG A 23 -5.58 -16.17 28.90
C ARG A 23 -6.54 -15.70 30.02
N GLY A 24 -7.84 -16.02 29.92
CA GLY A 24 -8.85 -15.64 30.91
C GLY A 24 -9.68 -14.40 30.53
N ASP A 25 -9.50 -13.82 29.34
CA ASP A 25 -10.29 -12.68 28.88
C ASP A 25 -11.72 -13.08 28.49
N SER A 26 -12.66 -12.13 28.54
CA SER A 26 -14.06 -12.37 28.17
C SER A 26 -14.26 -12.55 26.66
N VAL A 27 -13.33 -12.09 25.83
CA VAL A 27 -13.43 -12.05 24.38
C VAL A 27 -12.05 -12.30 23.74
N ASN A 28 -12.04 -12.81 22.52
CA ASN A 28 -10.84 -12.86 21.70
C ASN A 28 -10.77 -11.58 20.85
N THR A 29 -9.70 -10.79 21.01
CA THR A 29 -9.36 -9.68 20.12
C THR A 29 -7.94 -9.85 19.60
N TYR A 30 -7.73 -9.45 18.36
CA TYR A 30 -6.45 -9.57 17.67
C TYR A 30 -6.07 -8.22 17.09
N HIS A 31 -4.84 -7.78 17.37
CA HIS A 31 -4.30 -6.53 16.84
C HIS A 31 -3.60 -6.78 15.50
N THR A 32 -4.11 -6.12 14.45
CA THR A 32 -3.52 -6.20 13.09
C THR A 32 -2.39 -5.20 12.87
N ALA A 33 -2.38 -4.08 13.61
CA ALA A 33 -1.42 -3.00 13.41
C ALA A 33 -0.07 -3.29 14.06
N GLY A 34 1.00 -2.86 13.40
CA GLY A 34 2.37 -3.04 13.86
C GLY A 34 2.90 -1.88 14.69
N ARG A 35 3.84 -2.15 15.60
CA ARG A 35 4.61 -1.14 16.33
C ARG A 35 5.98 -1.68 16.73
N ILE A 36 7.00 -0.83 16.69
CA ILE A 36 8.28 -1.09 17.35
C ILE A 36 8.34 -0.26 18.63
N LYS A 37 8.61 -0.89 19.77
CA LYS A 37 8.77 -0.19 21.06
C LYS A 37 10.10 0.56 21.07
N ASP A 38 10.16 1.72 21.73
CA ASP A 38 11.38 2.53 21.82
C ASP A 38 12.60 1.75 22.33
N ALA A 39 12.41 0.89 23.34
CA ALA A 39 13.49 0.06 23.87
C ALA A 39 13.99 -0.97 22.83
N THR A 40 13.08 -1.53 22.04
CA THR A 40 13.40 -2.44 20.94
C THR A 40 14.11 -1.69 19.81
N LEU A 41 13.61 -0.51 19.41
CA LEU A 41 14.25 0.32 18.38
C LEU A 41 15.68 0.70 18.78
N ARG A 42 15.89 1.20 20.01
CA ARG A 42 17.23 1.48 20.52
C ARG A 42 18.14 0.26 20.44
N TRP A 43 17.67 -0.89 20.92
CA TRP A 43 18.44 -2.13 20.84
C TRP A 43 18.80 -2.52 19.40
N ILE A 44 17.85 -2.44 18.46
CA ILE A 44 18.09 -2.72 17.03
C ILE A 44 19.15 -1.79 16.47
N THR A 45 19.04 -0.48 16.71
CA THR A 45 20.01 0.50 16.20
C THR A 45 21.40 0.28 16.78
N ASP A 46 21.52 -0.09 18.06
CA ASP A 46 22.80 -0.43 18.68
C ASP A 46 23.43 -1.70 18.08
N GLN A 47 22.63 -2.74 17.82
CA GLN A 47 23.10 -3.94 17.13
C GLN A 47 23.58 -3.64 15.71
N ALA A 48 22.81 -2.83 14.96
CA ALA A 48 23.17 -2.43 13.61
C ALA A 48 24.48 -1.63 13.59
N ARG A 49 24.61 -0.58 14.42
CA ARG A 49 25.84 0.22 14.53
C ARG A 49 27.05 -0.63 14.91
N SER A 50 26.90 -1.55 15.88
CA SER A 50 27.96 -2.47 16.28
C SER A 50 28.39 -3.40 15.15
N ALA A 51 27.44 -3.93 14.37
CA ALA A 51 27.72 -4.76 13.20
C ALA A 51 28.46 -3.97 12.11
N ARG A 52 28.01 -2.74 11.81
CA ARG A 52 28.65 -1.85 10.85
C ARG A 52 30.09 -1.49 11.27
N ALA A 53 30.32 -1.21 12.55
CA ALA A 53 31.66 -0.95 13.10
C ALA A 53 32.62 -2.14 12.95
N GLN A 54 32.09 -3.36 12.85
CA GLN A 54 32.86 -4.58 12.57
C GLN A 54 33.01 -4.86 11.06
N GLY A 55 32.63 -3.92 10.18
CA GLY A 55 32.66 -4.09 8.73
C GLY A 55 31.61 -5.07 8.19
N LYS A 56 30.56 -5.37 8.97
CA LYS A 56 29.47 -6.26 8.54
C LYS A 56 28.35 -5.48 7.89
N ARG A 57 27.63 -6.17 7.01
CA ARG A 57 26.38 -5.72 6.38
C ARG A 57 25.22 -6.07 7.28
N VAL A 58 24.18 -5.24 7.28
CA VAL A 58 23.00 -5.42 8.12
C VAL A 58 21.77 -5.49 7.22
N VAL A 59 20.99 -6.55 7.38
CA VAL A 59 19.66 -6.70 6.81
C VAL A 59 18.68 -6.83 7.96
N ALA A 60 17.60 -6.06 7.94
CA ALA A 60 16.51 -6.22 8.89
C ALA A 60 15.42 -7.11 8.30
N MET A 61 14.58 -7.69 9.15
CA MET A 61 13.32 -8.28 8.73
C MET A 61 12.26 -8.05 9.80
N MET A 62 11.03 -7.79 9.36
CA MET A 62 9.87 -7.64 10.24
C MET A 62 8.60 -8.04 9.50
N HIS A 63 7.48 -8.16 10.22
CA HIS A 63 6.23 -8.59 9.59
C HIS A 63 5.56 -7.48 8.77
N HIS A 64 5.37 -6.31 9.38
CA HIS A 64 4.69 -5.15 8.81
C HIS A 64 5.60 -4.35 7.87
N HIS A 65 5.04 -3.49 7.03
CA HIS A 65 5.82 -2.58 6.20
C HIS A 65 6.49 -1.47 7.01
N LEU A 66 7.64 -0.98 6.55
CA LEU A 66 8.32 0.23 7.03
C LEU A 66 8.12 1.41 6.07
N ILE A 67 8.15 1.13 4.78
CA ILE A 67 8.04 2.11 3.70
C ILE A 67 6.64 2.02 3.10
N GLU A 68 6.08 3.16 2.70
CA GLU A 68 4.90 3.16 1.85
C GLU A 68 5.29 2.69 0.44
N HIS A 69 4.72 1.57 0.00
CA HIS A 69 4.87 1.00 -1.34
C HIS A 69 4.04 1.75 -2.39
N PHE A 70 3.05 2.53 -1.94
CA PHE A 70 2.36 3.52 -2.75
C PHE A 70 1.97 4.73 -1.89
N ASP A 71 1.78 5.88 -2.52
CA ASP A 71 1.52 7.14 -1.85
C ASP A 71 0.32 7.06 -0.90
N LYS A 72 0.58 7.39 0.37
CA LYS A 72 -0.40 7.40 1.47
C LYS A 72 -0.89 6.00 1.87
N GLU A 73 -0.10 4.96 1.61
CA GLU A 73 -0.35 3.62 2.13
C GLU A 73 -0.59 3.64 3.64
N ALA A 74 0.25 4.28 4.46
CA ALA A 74 0.09 4.33 5.90
C ALA A 74 -1.19 5.06 6.34
N GLN A 75 -1.70 5.98 5.52
CA GLN A 75 -3.00 6.62 5.78
C GLN A 75 -4.18 5.71 5.42
N LEU A 76 -4.07 4.96 4.33
CA LEU A 76 -5.15 4.09 3.83
C LEU A 76 -5.15 2.71 4.49
N LEU A 77 -4.00 2.20 4.81
CA LEU A 77 -3.72 0.85 5.29
C LEU A 77 -2.84 0.96 6.54
N ASP A 78 -3.27 1.80 7.48
CA ASP A 78 -2.60 2.10 8.76
C ASP A 78 -2.25 0.87 9.61
N LYS A 79 -2.95 -0.24 9.41
CA LYS A 79 -2.67 -1.52 10.05
C LYS A 79 -1.53 -2.32 9.39
N TYR A 80 -1.09 -1.93 8.21
CA TYR A 80 -0.13 -2.67 7.40
C TYR A 80 1.28 -2.08 7.44
N VAL A 81 1.38 -0.79 7.71
CA VAL A 81 2.64 -0.07 7.96
C VAL A 81 2.84 0.08 9.47
N VAL A 82 4.06 -0.05 9.97
CA VAL A 82 4.35 0.14 11.41
C VAL A 82 3.99 1.56 11.86
N ALA A 83 3.52 1.70 13.10
CA ALA A 83 3.32 3.02 13.68
C ALA A 83 4.64 3.81 13.71
N ASP A 84 4.57 5.13 13.47
CA ASP A 84 5.72 6.04 13.45
C ASP A 84 6.81 5.64 12.43
N HIS A 85 6.38 5.09 11.29
CA HIS A 85 7.27 4.49 10.29
C HIS A 85 8.35 5.43 9.76
N GLU A 86 8.07 6.72 9.60
CA GLU A 86 9.07 7.70 9.12
C GLU A 86 10.24 7.85 10.11
N ASN A 87 9.94 7.94 11.41
CA ASN A 87 10.95 8.04 12.44
C ASN A 87 11.73 6.72 12.60
N VAL A 88 11.03 5.59 12.60
CA VAL A 88 11.66 4.26 12.60
C VAL A 88 12.59 4.10 11.40
N ARG A 89 12.14 4.48 10.20
CA ARG A 89 12.93 4.44 8.97
C ARG A 89 14.20 5.27 9.11
N ASN A 90 14.08 6.50 9.61
CA ASN A 90 15.23 7.39 9.81
C ASN A 90 16.25 6.79 10.78
N GLU A 91 15.80 6.28 11.93
CA GLU A 91 16.66 5.64 12.94
C GLU A 91 17.36 4.38 12.40
N LEU A 92 16.67 3.58 11.58
CA LEU A 92 17.26 2.39 10.94
C LEU A 92 18.29 2.76 9.88
N ILE A 93 18.01 3.76 9.03
CA ILE A 93 18.97 4.27 8.04
C ILE A 93 20.21 4.82 8.75
N ASP A 94 20.04 5.66 9.77
CA ASP A 94 21.13 6.28 10.53
C ASP A 94 21.96 5.24 11.31
N ALA A 95 21.39 4.08 11.62
CA ALA A 95 22.08 2.94 12.22
C ALA A 95 22.81 2.05 11.19
N GLY A 96 22.69 2.33 9.90
CA GLY A 96 23.33 1.63 8.79
C GLY A 96 22.58 0.37 8.31
N VAL A 97 21.26 0.36 8.46
CA VAL A 97 20.37 -0.65 7.85
C VAL A 97 19.89 -0.12 6.49
N HIS A 98 20.28 -0.79 5.40
CA HIS A 98 19.93 -0.36 4.04
C HIS A 98 19.04 -1.35 3.28
N ALA A 99 18.70 -2.49 3.90
CA ALA A 99 17.75 -3.46 3.37
C ALA A 99 16.88 -4.02 4.49
N ILE A 100 15.57 -4.08 4.25
CA ILE A 100 14.59 -4.70 5.15
C ILE A 100 13.66 -5.63 4.38
N LEU A 101 13.38 -6.81 4.96
CA LEU A 101 12.48 -7.80 4.39
C LEU A 101 11.16 -7.80 5.16
N THR A 102 10.04 -7.62 4.46
CA THR A 102 8.70 -7.44 5.06
C THR A 102 7.64 -8.30 4.39
N GLY A 103 6.41 -8.26 4.90
CA GLY A 103 5.24 -8.96 4.36
C GLY A 103 3.94 -8.33 4.87
N HIS A 104 3.05 -9.14 5.47
CA HIS A 104 1.77 -8.73 6.08
C HIS A 104 0.69 -8.25 5.10
N LEU A 105 0.99 -7.31 4.19
CA LEU A 105 0.02 -6.84 3.19
C LEU A 105 -0.26 -7.86 2.06
N HIS A 106 0.54 -8.92 1.98
CA HIS A 106 0.47 -9.97 0.95
C HIS A 106 0.70 -9.46 -0.48
N LEU A 107 1.22 -8.24 -0.63
CA LEU A 107 1.70 -7.68 -1.88
C LEU A 107 3.18 -8.02 -2.08
N SER A 108 3.55 -8.22 -3.34
CA SER A 108 4.94 -8.48 -3.74
C SER A 108 5.51 -7.24 -4.40
N ASP A 109 6.15 -6.39 -3.59
CA ASP A 109 6.60 -5.07 -4.03
C ASP A 109 7.99 -4.74 -3.46
N ILE A 110 8.72 -3.80 -4.07
CA ILE A 110 10.02 -3.32 -3.60
C ILE A 110 10.03 -1.79 -3.60
N ALA A 111 10.02 -1.19 -2.42
CA ALA A 111 10.08 0.26 -2.26
C ALA A 111 11.45 0.74 -1.76
N ARG A 112 11.75 2.02 -1.97
CA ARG A 112 12.96 2.66 -1.42
C ARG A 112 12.66 4.05 -0.90
N ASP A 113 13.14 4.33 0.30
CA ASP A 113 12.98 5.63 0.94
C ASP A 113 14.32 6.11 1.51
N TYR A 114 14.38 7.38 1.87
CA TYR A 114 15.61 8.14 2.06
C TYR A 114 15.62 8.90 3.38
N ASN A 115 16.81 9.05 3.95
CA ASN A 115 17.07 9.96 5.06
C ASN A 115 18.47 10.57 4.89
N ASN A 116 18.57 11.91 4.92
CA ASN A 116 19.85 12.63 4.87
C ASN A 116 20.83 12.20 3.76
N GLY A 117 20.32 11.81 2.58
CA GLY A 117 21.13 11.38 1.43
C GLY A 117 21.54 9.90 1.45
N ASP A 118 21.11 9.14 2.45
CA ASP A 118 21.20 7.69 2.52
C ASP A 118 19.81 7.07 2.30
N SER A 119 19.73 5.74 2.16
CA SER A 119 18.49 5.04 1.81
C SER A 119 18.37 3.66 2.44
N ILE A 120 17.13 3.21 2.53
CA ILE A 120 16.76 1.82 2.85
C ILE A 120 15.83 1.28 1.76
N THR A 121 16.09 0.06 1.31
CA THR A 121 15.23 -0.66 0.38
C THR A 121 14.41 -1.69 1.12
N GLU A 122 13.09 -1.62 1.00
CA GLU A 122 12.17 -2.61 1.53
C GLU A 122 11.80 -3.62 0.45
N VAL A 123 11.90 -4.90 0.80
CA VAL A 123 11.51 -6.03 -0.07
C VAL A 123 10.32 -6.72 0.58
N ALA A 124 9.11 -6.26 0.24
CA ALA A 124 7.85 -6.82 0.72
C ALA A 124 7.48 -8.06 -0.11
N THR A 125 7.42 -9.23 0.53
CA THR A 125 7.11 -10.48 -0.18
C THR A 125 5.64 -10.85 0.01
N GLY A 126 4.96 -11.14 -1.10
CA GLY A 126 3.62 -11.68 -1.11
C GLY A 126 3.50 -13.01 -0.36
N SER A 127 2.27 -13.46 -0.15
CA SER A 127 2.00 -14.61 0.70
C SER A 127 1.99 -15.94 -0.08
N LEU A 128 2.54 -17.00 0.53
CA LEU A 128 2.45 -18.37 -0.01
C LEU A 128 1.03 -18.97 0.09
N ILE A 129 0.09 -18.28 0.72
CA ILE A 129 -1.32 -18.70 0.82
C ILE A 129 -2.28 -17.81 0.03
N THR A 130 -1.76 -16.84 -0.71
CA THR A 130 -2.56 -15.92 -1.52
C THR A 130 -1.94 -15.83 -2.91
N TYR A 131 -2.75 -15.88 -3.97
CA TYR A 131 -2.25 -15.66 -5.32
C TYR A 131 -1.45 -14.35 -5.39
N PRO A 132 -0.31 -14.29 -6.10
CA PRO A 132 0.27 -15.30 -6.98
C PRO A 132 1.20 -16.32 -6.32
N PHE A 133 1.23 -16.42 -4.98
CA PHE A 133 2.07 -17.37 -4.23
C PHE A 133 3.56 -17.13 -4.44
N HIS A 134 3.96 -15.87 -4.35
CA HIS A 134 5.34 -15.47 -4.54
C HIS A 134 6.25 -15.92 -3.40
N TYR A 135 7.48 -16.27 -3.76
CA TYR A 135 8.62 -16.34 -2.85
C TYR A 135 9.82 -15.69 -3.53
N ARG A 136 10.75 -15.12 -2.75
CA ARG A 136 11.92 -14.43 -3.28
C ARG A 136 13.21 -15.15 -2.91
N THR A 137 14.14 -15.24 -3.85
CA THR A 137 15.53 -15.64 -3.57
C THR A 137 16.40 -14.40 -3.60
N ILE A 138 17.30 -14.29 -2.62
CA ILE A 138 18.20 -13.17 -2.48
C ILE A 138 19.65 -13.66 -2.60
N THR A 139 20.40 -13.05 -3.51
CA THR A 139 21.84 -13.23 -3.63
C THR A 139 22.54 -11.98 -3.12
N ILE A 140 23.45 -12.15 -2.16
CA ILE A 140 24.29 -11.07 -1.65
C ILE A 140 25.71 -11.29 -2.16
N ASP A 141 26.22 -10.32 -2.90
CA ASP A 141 27.60 -10.28 -3.39
C ASP A 141 28.21 -8.93 -3.07
N ALA A 142 29.29 -8.94 -2.27
CA ALA A 142 29.94 -7.74 -1.75
C ALA A 142 28.95 -6.72 -1.16
N ASP A 143 28.79 -5.55 -1.83
CA ASP A 143 27.89 -4.48 -1.43
C ASP A 143 26.55 -4.47 -2.17
N ARG A 144 26.23 -5.52 -2.93
CA ARG A 144 24.99 -5.65 -3.70
C ARG A 144 24.08 -6.75 -3.19
N MET A 145 22.79 -6.45 -3.17
CA MET A 145 21.70 -7.40 -2.99
C MET A 145 20.95 -7.52 -4.30
N SER A 146 20.78 -8.74 -4.79
CA SER A 146 19.98 -9.07 -5.97
C SER A 146 18.80 -9.94 -5.55
N VAL A 147 17.60 -9.53 -5.89
CA VAL A 147 16.34 -10.17 -5.53
C VAL A 147 15.69 -10.72 -6.79
N THR A 148 15.28 -11.99 -6.73
CA THR A 148 14.49 -12.62 -7.79
C THR A 148 13.19 -13.14 -7.20
N THR A 149 12.07 -12.70 -7.76
CA THR A 149 10.73 -13.21 -7.41
C THR A 149 10.42 -14.46 -8.22
N HIS A 150 9.90 -15.47 -7.54
CA HIS A 150 9.45 -16.73 -8.10
C HIS A 150 7.98 -16.94 -7.75
N GLN A 151 7.29 -17.71 -8.58
CA GLN A 151 5.89 -18.02 -8.40
C GLN A 151 5.71 -19.53 -8.16
N LEU A 152 5.06 -19.90 -7.06
CA LEU A 152 4.65 -21.28 -6.85
C LEU A 152 3.45 -21.61 -7.74
N LYS A 153 3.67 -22.44 -8.77
CA LYS A 153 2.64 -22.71 -9.79
C LYS A 153 1.66 -23.83 -9.40
N SER A 154 2.11 -24.78 -8.59
CA SER A 154 1.30 -25.91 -8.14
C SER A 154 1.92 -26.56 -6.91
N ILE A 155 1.09 -27.33 -6.19
CA ILE A 155 1.51 -28.26 -5.14
C ILE A 155 0.91 -29.63 -5.42
N ALA A 156 1.45 -30.70 -4.81
CA ALA A 156 1.00 -32.07 -5.07
C ALA A 156 -0.53 -32.26 -4.84
N SER A 157 -1.10 -31.55 -3.86
CA SER A 157 -2.53 -31.58 -3.55
C SER A 157 -3.38 -30.62 -4.39
N ASN A 158 -2.77 -29.70 -5.15
CA ASN A 158 -3.48 -28.77 -6.01
C ASN A 158 -2.65 -28.41 -7.28
N PRO A 159 -2.89 -29.10 -8.41
CA PRO A 159 -2.27 -28.76 -9.69
C PRO A 159 -2.82 -27.47 -10.33
N HIS A 160 -3.97 -26.97 -9.87
CA HIS A 160 -4.64 -25.75 -10.37
C HIS A 160 -4.45 -24.55 -9.44
N LEU A 161 -3.45 -24.59 -8.56
CA LEU A 161 -3.20 -23.61 -7.49
C LEU A 161 -3.33 -22.14 -7.96
N LEU A 162 -2.73 -21.78 -9.09
CA LEU A 162 -2.81 -20.42 -9.64
C LEU A 162 -4.24 -20.00 -9.99
N ALA A 163 -4.98 -20.85 -10.70
CA ALA A 163 -6.33 -20.55 -11.15
C ALA A 163 -7.30 -20.48 -9.95
N ASP A 164 -7.14 -21.38 -8.98
CA ASP A 164 -7.96 -21.40 -7.77
C ASP A 164 -7.65 -20.19 -6.87
N GLY A 165 -6.37 -19.87 -6.69
CA GLY A 165 -5.94 -18.71 -5.91
C GLY A 165 -6.41 -17.39 -6.52
N LYS A 166 -6.26 -17.22 -7.84
CA LYS A 166 -6.72 -16.01 -8.53
C LYS A 166 -8.22 -15.82 -8.37
N ARG A 167 -9.00 -16.90 -8.53
CA ARG A 167 -10.45 -16.89 -8.31
C ARG A 167 -10.83 -16.51 -6.88
N GLN A 168 -10.07 -16.97 -5.88
CA GLN A 168 -10.30 -16.59 -4.48
C GLN A 168 -10.07 -15.09 -4.26
N VAL A 169 -9.02 -14.52 -4.85
CA VAL A 169 -8.77 -13.07 -4.79
C VAL A 169 -9.91 -12.32 -5.48
N GLU A 170 -10.28 -12.69 -6.70
CA GLU A 170 -11.40 -12.08 -7.46
C GLU A 170 -12.72 -12.11 -6.67
N GLN A 171 -13.00 -13.19 -5.93
CA GLN A 171 -14.19 -13.30 -5.08
C GLN A 171 -14.14 -12.45 -3.81
N ALA A 172 -12.94 -12.10 -3.33
CA ALA A 172 -12.75 -11.28 -2.14
C ALA A 172 -12.82 -9.77 -2.44
N VAL A 173 -12.47 -9.34 -3.67
CA VAL A 173 -12.43 -7.92 -4.05
C VAL A 173 -13.75 -7.18 -3.76
N PRO A 174 -14.95 -7.70 -4.10
CA PRO A 174 -16.20 -6.98 -3.84
C PRO A 174 -16.40 -6.59 -2.37
N GLY A 175 -15.96 -7.43 -1.43
CA GLY A 175 -16.02 -7.11 0.01
C GLY A 175 -15.10 -5.96 0.41
N LEU A 176 -13.92 -5.90 -0.20
CA LEU A 176 -12.95 -4.81 0.00
C LEU A 176 -13.44 -3.50 -0.60
N LEU A 177 -14.11 -3.55 -1.76
CA LEU A 177 -14.65 -2.38 -2.44
C LEU A 177 -15.70 -1.64 -1.62
N ASN A 178 -16.48 -2.33 -0.79
CA ASN A 178 -17.40 -1.67 0.14
C ASN A 178 -16.67 -0.77 1.16
N SER A 179 -15.48 -1.19 1.60
CA SER A 179 -14.64 -0.38 2.49
C SER A 179 -14.06 0.84 1.76
N VAL A 180 -13.67 0.66 0.50
CA VAL A 180 -13.21 1.77 -0.37
C VAL A 180 -14.33 2.77 -0.61
N LEU A 181 -15.53 2.30 -0.93
CA LEU A 181 -16.72 3.15 -1.12
C LEU A 181 -17.03 3.96 0.14
N SER A 182 -16.99 3.35 1.33
CA SER A 182 -17.21 4.07 2.59
C SER A 182 -16.23 5.23 2.79
N ARG A 183 -14.94 5.02 2.49
CA ARG A 183 -13.91 6.08 2.55
C ARG A 183 -14.12 7.15 1.48
N LEU A 184 -14.49 6.74 0.27
CA LEU A 184 -14.81 7.65 -0.83
C LEU A 184 -16.01 8.54 -0.47
N MET A 185 -17.06 7.99 0.15
CA MET A 185 -18.20 8.75 0.64
C MET A 185 -17.77 9.85 1.61
N GLY A 186 -16.85 9.55 2.55
CA GLY A 186 -16.28 10.57 3.43
C GLY A 186 -15.49 11.67 2.70
N LYS A 187 -14.83 11.35 1.58
CA LYS A 187 -14.17 12.35 0.70
C LYS A 187 -15.21 13.18 -0.06
N ILE A 188 -16.27 12.56 -0.59
CA ILE A 188 -17.38 13.24 -1.27
C ILE A 188 -18.07 14.22 -0.33
N GLU A 189 -18.33 13.84 0.93
CA GLU A 189 -18.90 14.75 1.94
C GLU A 189 -18.06 16.02 2.12
N LYS A 190 -16.73 15.88 2.17
CA LYS A 190 -15.82 17.03 2.30
C LYS A 190 -15.82 17.88 1.04
N LEU A 191 -15.86 17.26 -0.15
CA LEU A 191 -15.92 17.96 -1.43
C LEU A 191 -17.22 18.76 -1.56
N ASN A 192 -18.35 18.17 -1.20
CA ASN A 192 -19.66 18.84 -1.24
C ASN A 192 -19.72 20.04 -0.30
N LYS A 193 -19.16 19.92 0.93
CA LYS A 193 -19.06 21.05 1.85
C LYS A 193 -18.24 22.21 1.27
N LYS A 194 -17.12 21.91 0.59
CA LYS A 194 -16.32 22.94 -0.10
C LYS A 194 -17.11 23.60 -1.22
N LEU A 195 -17.77 22.81 -2.07
CA LEU A 195 -18.55 23.31 -3.20
C LEU A 195 -19.72 24.18 -2.74
N SER A 196 -20.48 23.75 -1.72
CA SER A 196 -21.55 24.56 -1.13
C SER A 196 -21.04 25.88 -0.57
N GLY A 197 -19.85 25.90 0.03
CA GLY A 197 -19.19 27.14 0.47
C GLY A 197 -18.89 28.08 -0.70
N VAL A 198 -18.39 27.55 -1.82
CA VAL A 198 -18.17 28.34 -3.04
C VAL A 198 -19.49 28.88 -3.60
N MET A 199 -20.53 28.05 -3.66
CA MET A 199 -21.84 28.47 -4.19
C MET A 199 -22.52 29.55 -3.34
N ALA A 200 -22.38 29.48 -2.02
CA ALA A 200 -22.90 30.50 -1.12
C ALA A 200 -22.30 31.89 -1.40
N LEU A 201 -21.04 31.97 -1.86
CA LEU A 201 -20.40 33.24 -2.27
C LEU A 201 -21.04 33.84 -3.52
N PHE A 202 -21.70 33.03 -4.35
CA PHE A 202 -22.36 33.45 -5.60
C PHE A 202 -23.90 33.47 -5.49
N GLY A 203 -24.45 33.41 -4.28
CA GLY A 203 -25.90 33.47 -4.03
C GLY A 203 -26.65 32.15 -4.27
N GLY A 204 -25.96 31.04 -4.54
CA GLY A 204 -26.52 29.68 -4.63
C GLY A 204 -26.47 29.00 -3.26
N GLY A 205 -27.57 29.07 -2.50
CA GLY A 205 -27.59 28.69 -1.08
C GLY A 205 -28.12 27.30 -0.74
N GLU A 206 -28.37 26.41 -1.71
CA GLU A 206 -28.87 25.07 -1.38
C GLU A 206 -27.76 24.12 -0.95
N SER A 207 -27.93 23.50 0.22
CA SER A 207 -27.05 22.43 0.68
C SER A 207 -27.26 21.20 -0.20
N LEU A 208 -26.17 20.66 -0.73
CA LEU A 208 -26.16 19.42 -1.48
C LEU A 208 -26.57 18.26 -0.56
N ASP A 209 -27.79 17.74 -0.70
CA ASP A 209 -28.25 16.60 0.09
C ASP A 209 -27.60 15.31 -0.39
N LEU A 210 -26.47 14.97 0.23
CA LEU A 210 -25.77 13.72 -0.05
C LEU A 210 -26.56 12.49 0.41
N ALA A 211 -27.40 12.60 1.45
CA ALA A 211 -28.17 11.48 1.95
C ALA A 211 -29.15 10.95 0.90
N ALA A 212 -29.80 11.85 0.16
CA ALA A 212 -30.65 11.51 -0.97
C ALA A 212 -29.90 10.85 -2.15
N GLN A 213 -28.57 11.03 -2.23
CA GLN A 213 -27.76 10.54 -3.36
C GLN A 213 -26.94 9.29 -3.04
N LYS A 214 -26.93 8.81 -1.80
CA LYS A 214 -26.09 7.67 -1.36
C LYS A 214 -26.26 6.43 -2.24
N ASP A 215 -27.50 6.03 -2.50
CA ASP A 215 -27.79 4.83 -3.29
C ASP A 215 -27.37 4.99 -4.75
N LYS A 216 -27.56 6.19 -5.32
CA LYS A 216 -27.12 6.52 -6.68
C LYS A 216 -25.59 6.48 -6.79
N ILE A 217 -24.88 7.04 -5.80
CA ILE A 217 -23.41 7.04 -5.76
C ILE A 217 -22.89 5.62 -5.62
N ALA A 218 -23.45 4.81 -4.72
CA ALA A 218 -23.08 3.42 -4.54
C ALA A 218 -23.32 2.61 -5.82
N ALA A 219 -24.49 2.75 -6.46
CA ALA A 219 -24.80 2.08 -7.71
C ALA A 219 -23.86 2.50 -8.84
N THR A 220 -23.51 3.79 -8.93
CA THR A 220 -22.53 4.28 -9.91
C THR A 220 -21.14 3.73 -9.61
N PHE A 221 -20.72 3.73 -8.35
CA PHE A 221 -19.42 3.19 -7.94
C PHE A 221 -19.26 1.73 -8.36
N HIS A 222 -20.22 0.87 -8.03
CA HIS A 222 -20.15 -0.54 -8.39
C HIS A 222 -20.16 -0.75 -9.91
N ARG A 223 -21.01 -0.02 -10.63
CA ARG A 223 -21.09 -0.11 -12.09
C ARG A 223 -19.78 0.30 -12.77
N GLU A 224 -19.18 1.40 -12.35
CA GLU A 224 -18.01 1.99 -13.02
C GLU A 224 -16.68 1.37 -12.55
N LEU A 225 -16.60 0.88 -11.31
CA LEU A 225 -15.30 0.56 -10.67
C LEU A 225 -15.12 -0.90 -10.24
N ASP A 226 -16.15 -1.74 -10.15
CA ASP A 226 -15.96 -3.11 -9.61
C ASP A 226 -14.98 -3.95 -10.44
N ASP A 227 -15.18 -4.01 -11.76
CA ASP A 227 -14.31 -4.78 -12.66
C ASP A 227 -12.91 -4.15 -12.77
N LEU A 228 -12.85 -2.81 -12.87
CA LEU A 228 -11.57 -2.08 -12.96
C LEU A 228 -10.74 -2.25 -11.70
N ALA A 229 -11.35 -2.11 -10.53
CA ALA A 229 -10.65 -2.29 -9.28
C ALA A 229 -10.23 -3.75 -9.06
N THR A 230 -11.03 -4.73 -9.52
CA THR A 230 -10.62 -6.14 -9.51
C THR A 230 -9.36 -6.37 -10.34
N LYS A 231 -9.29 -5.81 -11.55
CA LYS A 231 -8.10 -5.85 -12.39
C LYS A 231 -6.91 -5.16 -11.73
N ALA A 232 -7.12 -4.00 -11.12
CA ALA A 232 -6.08 -3.26 -10.41
C ALA A 232 -5.52 -4.04 -9.21
N PHE A 233 -6.40 -4.64 -8.40
CA PHE A 233 -6.00 -5.47 -7.26
C PHE A 233 -5.18 -6.70 -7.68
N ILE A 234 -5.60 -7.38 -8.76
CA ILE A 234 -4.83 -8.50 -9.30
C ILE A 234 -3.47 -8.04 -9.82
N MET A 235 -3.42 -6.91 -10.52
CA MET A 235 -2.17 -6.36 -11.04
C MET A 235 -1.19 -6.08 -9.89
N LEU A 236 -1.66 -5.40 -8.83
CA LEU A 236 -0.91 -5.13 -7.59
C LEU A 236 -0.34 -6.40 -6.93
N TYR A 237 -1.11 -7.49 -6.98
CA TYR A 237 -0.69 -8.76 -6.39
C TYR A 237 0.39 -9.44 -7.24
N GLU A 238 0.32 -9.28 -8.57
CA GLU A 238 1.26 -9.83 -9.53
C GLU A 238 2.61 -9.09 -9.54
N GLY A 239 2.68 -7.85 -9.04
CA GLY A 239 3.89 -7.02 -9.03
C GLY A 239 4.25 -6.49 -10.43
N ASN A 240 5.18 -5.54 -10.51
CA ASN A 240 5.65 -4.93 -11.75
C ASN A 240 4.51 -4.26 -12.55
N GLU A 241 3.57 -3.62 -11.85
CA GLU A 241 2.39 -2.94 -12.43
C GLU A 241 2.84 -1.90 -13.45
N GLY A 242 3.92 -1.16 -13.17
CA GLY A 242 4.52 -0.19 -14.10
C GLY A 242 5.09 -0.78 -15.38
N LYS A 243 5.30 -2.11 -15.44
CA LYS A 243 5.72 -2.84 -16.65
C LYS A 243 4.55 -3.55 -17.34
N ASN A 244 3.38 -3.55 -16.74
CA ASN A 244 2.20 -4.17 -17.33
C ASN A 244 1.67 -3.28 -18.47
N PRO A 245 1.53 -3.80 -19.71
CA PRO A 245 1.07 -3.01 -20.85
C PRO A 245 -0.39 -2.52 -20.70
N GLN A 246 -1.16 -3.08 -19.76
CA GLN A 246 -2.53 -2.65 -19.48
C GLN A 246 -2.62 -1.56 -18.40
N SER A 247 -1.52 -1.27 -17.68
CA SER A 247 -1.53 -0.32 -16.56
C SER A 247 -2.06 1.06 -16.97
N GLN A 248 -1.50 1.66 -18.03
CA GLN A 248 -1.91 3.00 -18.49
C GLN A 248 -3.40 3.06 -18.86
N ALA A 249 -3.88 2.09 -19.63
CA ALA A 249 -5.30 2.03 -19.98
C ALA A 249 -6.20 1.84 -18.75
N LEU A 250 -5.75 1.06 -17.77
CA LEU A 250 -6.49 0.85 -16.53
C LEU A 250 -6.55 2.11 -15.67
N ILE A 251 -5.45 2.87 -15.57
CA ILE A 251 -5.38 4.16 -14.87
C ILE A 251 -6.40 5.14 -15.49
N GLU A 252 -6.41 5.29 -16.81
CA GLU A 252 -7.35 6.17 -17.52
C GLU A 252 -8.82 5.77 -17.27
N GLN A 253 -9.11 4.47 -17.32
CA GLN A 253 -10.45 3.93 -17.06
C GLN A 253 -10.87 4.17 -15.61
N MET A 254 -9.99 3.94 -14.65
CA MET A 254 -10.27 4.19 -13.22
C MET A 254 -10.52 5.68 -12.96
N ASN A 255 -9.70 6.57 -13.53
CA ASN A 255 -9.90 8.02 -13.42
C ASN A 255 -11.25 8.45 -14.01
N THR A 256 -11.63 7.89 -15.16
CA THR A 256 -12.94 8.14 -15.78
C THR A 256 -14.08 7.67 -14.89
N GLY A 257 -13.98 6.46 -14.33
CA GLY A 257 -14.98 5.90 -13.41
C GLY A 257 -15.10 6.72 -12.13
N ILE A 258 -13.99 7.12 -11.51
CA ILE A 258 -14.00 7.98 -10.31
C ILE A 258 -14.66 9.32 -10.62
N LYS A 259 -14.33 9.95 -11.75
CA LYS A 259 -14.97 11.21 -12.17
C LYS A 259 -16.49 11.04 -12.31
N ALA A 260 -16.95 9.92 -12.88
CA ALA A 260 -18.37 9.61 -12.99
C ALA A 260 -19.04 9.43 -11.61
N VAL A 261 -18.38 8.76 -10.66
CA VAL A 261 -18.86 8.61 -9.28
C VAL A 261 -18.96 9.96 -8.59
N LEU A 262 -17.93 10.81 -8.68
CA LEU A 262 -17.95 12.15 -8.09
C LEU A 262 -19.06 13.01 -8.70
N ALA A 263 -19.22 13.00 -10.03
CA ALA A 263 -20.30 13.72 -10.71
C ALA A 263 -21.68 13.20 -10.31
N SER A 264 -21.82 11.90 -10.03
CA SER A 264 -23.10 11.31 -9.61
C SER A 264 -23.62 11.84 -8.28
N SER A 265 -22.71 12.36 -7.44
CA SER A 265 -22.99 12.92 -6.11
C SER A 265 -23.47 14.38 -6.12
N LEU A 266 -23.69 14.94 -7.32
CA LEU A 266 -24.01 16.35 -7.52
C LEU A 266 -25.28 16.55 -8.39
N PRO A 267 -26.02 17.66 -8.20
CA PRO A 267 -27.22 17.98 -8.96
C PRO A 267 -26.90 18.21 -10.44
N ALA A 268 -27.76 17.71 -11.32
CA ALA A 268 -27.58 17.85 -12.76
C ALA A 268 -27.60 19.31 -13.26
N SER A 269 -28.25 20.21 -12.51
CA SER A 269 -28.30 21.65 -12.83
C SER A 269 -26.94 22.36 -12.78
N LEU A 270 -25.91 21.71 -12.25
CA LEU A 270 -24.60 22.29 -11.99
C LEU A 270 -23.47 21.64 -12.80
N ALA A 271 -23.80 20.79 -13.78
CA ALA A 271 -22.87 19.89 -14.47
C ALA A 271 -21.56 20.56 -14.93
N ASP A 272 -21.63 21.67 -15.69
CA ASP A 272 -20.44 22.31 -16.27
C ASP A 272 -19.51 22.92 -15.21
N MET A 273 -20.07 23.62 -14.22
CA MET A 273 -19.31 24.19 -13.08
C MET A 273 -18.68 23.08 -12.23
N VAL A 274 -19.43 22.00 -12.03
CA VAL A 274 -19.04 20.83 -11.24
C VAL A 274 -17.90 20.08 -11.91
N GLU A 275 -17.95 19.90 -13.22
CA GLU A 275 -16.92 19.19 -13.96
C GLU A 275 -15.55 19.86 -13.82
N GLY A 276 -15.50 21.19 -13.99
CA GLY A 276 -14.29 21.97 -13.75
C GLY A 276 -13.81 21.86 -12.30
N PHE A 277 -14.72 22.02 -11.33
CA PHE A 277 -14.37 21.93 -9.91
C PHE A 277 -13.80 20.56 -9.51
N ILE A 278 -14.42 19.45 -9.95
CA ILE A 278 -13.91 18.09 -9.70
C ILE A 278 -12.53 17.91 -10.31
N THR A 279 -12.38 18.33 -11.57
CA THR A 279 -11.13 18.18 -12.33
C THR A 279 -9.98 18.91 -11.66
N GLU A 280 -10.22 20.10 -11.11
CA GLU A 280 -9.18 20.90 -10.45
C GLU A 280 -8.93 20.52 -8.99
N ASN A 281 -9.98 20.12 -8.25
CA ASN A 281 -9.90 20.02 -6.78
C ASN A 281 -9.91 18.59 -6.23
N ALA A 282 -10.27 17.59 -7.03
CA ALA A 282 -10.38 16.20 -6.58
C ALA A 282 -9.52 15.24 -7.41
N MET A 283 -9.62 15.31 -8.74
CA MET A 283 -8.94 14.36 -9.64
C MET A 283 -7.43 14.30 -9.48
N PRO A 284 -6.66 15.39 -9.26
CA PRO A 284 -5.21 15.30 -9.12
C PRO A 284 -4.77 14.37 -7.99
N MET A 285 -5.48 14.38 -6.86
CA MET A 285 -5.19 13.48 -5.74
C MET A 285 -5.50 12.01 -6.08
N PHE A 286 -6.61 11.74 -6.79
CA PHE A 286 -6.95 10.36 -7.18
C PHE A 286 -6.00 9.84 -8.25
N ASP A 287 -5.65 10.67 -9.23
CA ASP A 287 -4.71 10.34 -10.29
C ASP A 287 -3.33 9.97 -9.72
N THR A 288 -2.75 10.83 -8.87
CA THR A 288 -1.47 10.53 -8.22
C THR A 288 -1.51 9.21 -7.45
N GLN A 289 -2.60 8.96 -6.71
CA GLN A 289 -2.74 7.73 -5.93
C GLN A 289 -2.87 6.48 -6.81
N ILE A 290 -3.67 6.53 -7.87
CA ILE A 290 -3.84 5.40 -8.79
C ILE A 290 -2.54 5.15 -9.56
N ARG A 291 -1.87 6.21 -10.03
CA ARG A 291 -0.58 6.09 -10.71
C ARG A 291 0.51 5.54 -9.80
N SER A 292 0.56 5.98 -8.54
CA SER A 292 1.50 5.41 -7.57
C SER A 292 1.30 3.90 -7.39
N MET A 293 0.06 3.44 -7.33
CA MET A 293 -0.27 2.01 -7.23
C MET A 293 -0.01 1.22 -8.52
N LEU A 294 -0.38 1.76 -9.68
CA LEU A 294 -0.37 1.00 -10.94
C LEU A 294 0.86 1.25 -11.82
N GLU A 295 1.70 2.24 -11.50
CA GLU A 295 2.96 2.50 -12.19
C GLU A 295 4.17 2.04 -11.37
N ASP A 296 3.97 1.35 -10.24
CA ASP A 296 5.05 0.88 -9.36
C ASP A 296 5.94 2.07 -8.92
N ARG A 297 5.30 3.05 -8.25
CA ARG A 297 5.97 4.29 -7.84
C ARG A 297 5.70 4.60 -6.39
N ASN A 298 6.75 4.70 -5.60
CA ASN A 298 6.69 5.38 -4.30
C ASN A 298 7.24 6.82 -4.43
N HIS A 299 6.64 7.76 -3.68
CA HIS A 299 6.90 9.20 -3.76
C HIS A 299 6.53 9.83 -5.13
N CYS A 300 5.38 9.42 -5.69
CA CYS A 300 4.95 9.78 -7.04
C CYS A 300 4.87 11.32 -7.23
N GLY A 301 5.48 11.82 -8.30
CA GLY A 301 5.50 13.25 -8.64
C GLY A 301 6.46 14.10 -7.81
N THR A 302 7.34 13.51 -7.00
CA THR A 302 8.37 14.21 -6.22
C THR A 302 9.78 13.97 -6.76
N PRO A 303 10.79 14.76 -6.37
CA PRO A 303 12.19 14.47 -6.70
C PRO A 303 12.74 13.15 -6.13
N GLN A 304 12.01 12.52 -5.19
CA GLN A 304 12.36 11.25 -4.55
C GLN A 304 11.62 10.06 -5.18
N GLU A 305 10.89 10.27 -6.29
CA GLU A 305 10.17 9.21 -6.99
C GLU A 305 11.13 8.06 -7.37
N VAL A 306 10.75 6.83 -7.01
CA VAL A 306 11.50 5.62 -7.35
C VAL A 306 10.55 4.60 -7.97
N VAL A 307 11.08 3.86 -8.95
CA VAL A 307 10.45 2.67 -9.56
C VAL A 307 11.42 1.51 -9.40
N VAL A 308 10.95 0.36 -8.92
CA VAL A 308 11.82 -0.80 -8.70
C VAL A 308 11.20 -2.05 -9.31
N ASP A 309 11.98 -2.78 -10.12
CA ASP A 309 11.51 -4.07 -10.64
C ASP A 309 11.26 -5.09 -9.51
N ASP A 310 9.99 -5.34 -9.22
CA ASP A 310 9.55 -6.27 -8.17
C ASP A 310 9.94 -7.72 -8.40
N HIS A 311 10.25 -8.08 -9.65
CA HIS A 311 10.61 -9.43 -10.03
C HIS A 311 12.12 -9.62 -10.08
N ARG A 312 12.87 -8.58 -10.44
CA ARG A 312 14.34 -8.60 -10.59
C ARG A 312 14.95 -7.26 -10.18
N ALA A 313 15.18 -7.09 -8.87
CA ALA A 313 15.88 -5.93 -8.35
C ALA A 313 17.37 -6.23 -8.09
N SER A 314 18.23 -5.23 -8.28
CA SER A 314 19.61 -5.28 -7.79
C SER A 314 20.07 -3.91 -7.31
N PHE A 315 20.39 -3.80 -6.02
CA PHE A 315 20.71 -2.53 -5.38
C PHE A 315 21.89 -2.66 -4.43
N LYS A 316 22.55 -1.52 -4.20
CA LYS A 316 23.55 -1.40 -3.15
C LYS A 316 22.83 -1.31 -1.80
N PHE A 317 23.31 -2.00 -0.79
CA PHE A 317 22.81 -1.90 0.59
C PHE A 317 23.96 -1.66 1.59
#